data_AF-A0A1G3A285-F1
#
_entry.id   AF-A0A1G3A285-F1
#
_cell.length_a   1.000
_cell.length_b   1.000
_cell.length_c   1.000
_cell.angle_alpha   90.00
_cell.angle_beta   90.00
_cell.angle_gamma   90.00
#
_symmetry.space_group_name_H-M   'P 1'
#
loop_
_entity.id
_entity.type
_entity.pdbx_description
1 polymer ?
#
loop_
_entity_poly.entity_id
_entity_poly.type
_entity_poly.pdbx_seq_one_letter_code
_entity_poly.pdbx_strand_id
1 'polypeptide(L)'
;MNVLVGSAFIVFGSQSFALTTTDDVSNGSIVSTPIFADGGAVLEVEGGTLGGVLESRDEVLMDVIQKLNILAHSIIGEFNKIHSSGQGLERYGDLTGLNGVASSTFPIAIAGTATSTSVSRDTIVDSSLIGFPDVTGQDIVVFSGDNTLERRRIVSFDSSNGTIVLEEELPTALKEGDRFQISSLGFEVRNGSFDLVLTNELTGVQTTANIAVDLDKLPAGPGLDDTSLQDIVDQINTVAPGVIVASITIDGELRVRSLSSDVKFSFADDSSGVLGALGMNVLFTGDRAENAAVNTAIVDNPRLFAAARSNRSGDNSNALAMGDLREAPSVLGISSFDDYYQSLIGDIAAQTAGFQGRLESQELINQQLANQRERISGVNIDEEAVNMMTYQRAFQASARFIGIVDQMLDTLINGL
;
A
#
# COMPACT_ATOMS: atom_id res chain seq x y z
N MET A 1 -9.91 23.54 -36.41
CA MET A 1 -9.33 22.20 -36.17
C MET A 1 -9.99 21.68 -34.91
N ASN A 2 -10.41 20.42 -34.89
CA ASN A 2 -11.01 19.84 -33.70
C ASN A 2 -10.01 18.85 -33.10
N VAL A 3 -9.74 18.97 -31.80
CA VAL A 3 -8.85 18.08 -31.06
C VAL A 3 -9.67 17.45 -29.96
N LEU A 4 -9.66 16.13 -29.91
CA LEU A 4 -10.39 15.35 -28.92
C LEU A 4 -9.42 14.53 -28.08
N VAL A 5 -9.83 14.26 -26.85
CA VAL A 5 -9.25 13.25 -25.96
C VAL A 5 -10.42 12.40 -25.47
N GLY A 6 -10.35 11.09 -25.72
CA GLY A 6 -11.51 10.20 -25.57
C GLY A 6 -12.70 10.70 -26.42
N SER A 7 -13.82 10.96 -25.75
CA SER A 7 -15.03 11.54 -26.37
C SER A 7 -15.17 13.06 -26.21
N ALA A 8 -14.22 13.72 -25.52
CA ALA A 8 -14.33 15.12 -25.14
C ALA A 8 -13.50 16.05 -26.04
N PHE A 9 -14.05 17.23 -26.35
CA PHE A 9 -13.34 18.25 -27.13
C PHE A 9 -12.40 19.07 -26.24
N ILE A 10 -11.13 19.13 -26.62
CA ILE A 10 -10.13 20.02 -26.01
C ILE A 10 -10.02 21.30 -26.84
N VAL A 11 -10.16 21.16 -28.16
CA VAL A 11 -10.31 22.28 -29.10
C VAL A 11 -11.48 21.99 -30.01
N PHE A 12 -12.42 22.93 -30.12
CA PHE A 12 -13.53 22.87 -31.06
C PHE A 12 -13.55 24.15 -31.89
N GLY A 13 -13.15 24.05 -33.16
CA GLY A 13 -13.03 25.20 -34.04
C GLY A 13 -11.98 26.20 -33.57
N SER A 14 -12.44 27.30 -32.97
CA SER A 14 -11.63 28.38 -32.37
C SER A 14 -11.73 28.45 -30.84
N GLN A 15 -12.51 27.56 -30.22
CA GLN A 15 -12.65 27.47 -28.78
C GLN A 15 -11.68 26.43 -28.23
N SER A 16 -11.00 26.77 -27.13
CA SER A 16 -10.18 25.84 -26.35
C SER A 16 -10.77 25.69 -24.96
N PHE A 17 -10.83 24.46 -24.47
CA PHE A 17 -11.27 24.14 -23.13
C PHE A 17 -10.04 24.00 -22.23
N ALA A 18 -9.96 24.81 -21.18
CA ALA A 18 -8.85 24.76 -20.24
C ALA A 18 -8.92 23.49 -19.39
N LEU A 19 -7.78 22.90 -19.10
CA LEU A 19 -7.63 21.74 -18.22
C LEU A 19 -6.98 22.19 -16.91
N THR A 20 -7.35 21.53 -15.82
CA THR A 20 -6.68 21.61 -14.52
C THR A 20 -6.62 20.20 -13.94
N THR A 21 -6.02 20.05 -12.77
CA THR A 21 -6.09 18.81 -12.00
C THR A 21 -7.01 19.00 -10.80
N THR A 22 -7.67 17.93 -10.39
CA THR A 22 -8.17 17.78 -9.03
C THR A 22 -7.30 16.77 -8.33
N ASP A 23 -6.92 17.07 -7.10
CA ASP A 23 -6.15 16.16 -6.28
C ASP A 23 -7.12 15.33 -5.46
N ASP A 24 -7.02 14.01 -5.59
CA ASP A 24 -7.64 13.10 -4.65
C ASP A 24 -6.55 12.58 -3.70
N VAL A 25 -6.86 12.53 -2.40
CA VAL A 25 -5.94 12.00 -1.40
C VAL A 25 -6.41 10.58 -1.10
N SER A 26 -5.92 9.63 -1.88
CA SER A 26 -6.15 8.20 -1.64
C SER A 26 -4.87 7.56 -1.10
N ASN A 27 -4.99 6.77 -0.03
CA ASN A 27 -3.86 6.00 0.55
C ASN A 27 -2.61 6.83 0.91
N GLY A 28 -2.78 8.10 1.31
CA GLY A 28 -1.66 8.98 1.67
C GLY A 28 -0.85 9.52 0.49
N SER A 29 -1.27 9.24 -0.75
CA SER A 29 -0.68 9.76 -1.98
C SER A 29 -1.63 10.75 -2.66
N ILE A 30 -1.07 11.82 -3.24
CA ILE A 30 -1.85 12.77 -4.03
C ILE A 30 -1.97 12.22 -5.45
N VAL A 31 -3.17 11.78 -5.82
CA VAL A 31 -3.49 11.39 -7.19
C VAL A 31 -4.12 12.58 -7.89
N SER A 32 -3.34 13.25 -8.74
CA SER A 32 -3.84 14.34 -9.56
C SER A 32 -4.57 13.79 -10.79
N THR A 33 -5.87 14.01 -10.85
CA THR A 33 -6.75 13.60 -11.96
C THR A 33 -7.00 14.78 -12.89
N PRO A 34 -6.79 14.66 -14.21
CA PRO A 34 -7.07 15.74 -15.15
C PRO A 34 -8.59 15.98 -15.26
N ILE A 35 -8.99 17.23 -15.15
CA ILE A 35 -10.38 17.69 -15.25
C ILE A 35 -10.48 18.93 -16.16
N PHE A 36 -11.66 19.19 -16.70
CA PHE A 36 -11.96 20.46 -17.33
C PHE A 36 -12.06 21.56 -16.27
N ALA A 37 -11.33 22.66 -16.49
CA ALA A 37 -11.31 23.81 -15.57
C ALA A 37 -12.69 24.49 -15.47
N ASP A 38 -13.53 24.33 -16.49
CA ASP A 38 -14.92 24.75 -16.49
C ASP A 38 -15.81 23.53 -16.16
N GLY A 39 -16.52 23.59 -15.04
CA GLY A 39 -17.45 22.55 -14.60
C GLY A 39 -16.83 21.33 -13.89
N GLY A 40 -15.51 21.13 -13.93
CA GLY A 40 -14.82 20.09 -13.14
C GLY A 40 -15.01 18.65 -13.64
N ALA A 41 -15.54 18.46 -14.85
CA ALA A 41 -15.73 17.13 -15.42
C ALA A 41 -14.38 16.42 -15.65
N VAL A 42 -14.31 15.13 -15.33
CA VAL A 42 -13.11 14.30 -15.52
C VAL A 42 -12.78 14.15 -17.00
N LEU A 43 -11.50 14.30 -17.33
CA LEU A 43 -10.98 14.02 -18.66
C LEU A 43 -10.55 12.56 -18.73
N GLU A 44 -11.32 11.73 -19.43
CA GLU A 44 -10.97 10.33 -19.71
C GLU A 44 -9.86 10.28 -20.78
N VAL A 45 -8.64 9.99 -20.36
CA VAL A 45 -7.47 9.89 -21.24
C VAL A 45 -7.16 8.42 -21.54
N GLU A 46 -7.69 7.91 -22.64
CA GLU A 46 -7.53 6.49 -23.03
C GLU A 46 -6.24 6.20 -23.82
N GLY A 47 -5.42 7.21 -24.13
CA GLY A 47 -4.25 6.99 -24.98
C GLY A 47 -3.31 8.17 -25.14
N GLY A 48 -2.36 8.01 -26.05
CA GLY A 48 -1.23 8.93 -26.21
C GLY A 48 -0.27 8.87 -25.01
N THR A 49 0.67 9.81 -24.96
CA THR A 49 1.67 9.86 -23.89
C THR A 49 1.06 10.14 -22.52
N LEU A 50 0.04 11.00 -22.46
CA LEU A 50 -0.65 11.30 -21.20
C LEU A 50 -1.41 10.08 -20.66
N GLY A 51 -2.15 9.37 -21.52
CA GLY A 51 -2.87 8.15 -21.12
C GLY A 51 -1.91 7.06 -20.66
N GLY A 52 -0.78 6.85 -21.36
CA GLY A 52 0.23 5.88 -20.93
C GLY A 52 0.91 6.23 -19.61
N VAL A 53 1.14 7.51 -19.32
CA VAL A 53 1.68 7.94 -18.01
C VAL A 53 0.66 7.74 -16.90
N LEU A 54 -0.63 8.01 -17.17
CA LEU A 54 -1.71 7.78 -16.20
C LEU A 54 -1.89 6.28 -15.95
N GLU A 55 -1.96 5.43 -16.99
CA GLU A 55 -1.99 3.96 -16.87
C GLU A 55 -0.80 3.43 -16.05
N SER A 56 0.41 3.93 -16.34
CA SER A 56 1.61 3.54 -15.59
C SER A 56 1.55 3.95 -14.12
N ARG A 57 1.06 5.15 -13.82
CA ARG A 57 0.99 5.70 -12.45
C ARG A 57 -0.11 5.02 -11.65
N ASP A 58 -1.31 4.94 -12.22
CA ASP A 58 -2.54 4.61 -11.51
C ASP A 58 -2.78 3.10 -11.42
N GLU A 59 -2.33 2.31 -12.40
CA GLU A 59 -2.55 0.86 -12.42
C GLU A 59 -1.25 0.12 -12.10
N VAL A 60 -0.22 0.30 -12.92
CA VAL A 60 1.00 -0.55 -12.87
C VAL A 60 1.81 -0.30 -11.61
N LEU A 61 2.20 0.95 -11.37
CA LEU A 61 3.01 1.29 -10.21
C LEU A 61 2.24 1.07 -8.91
N MET A 62 0.92 1.30 -8.92
CA MET A 62 0.08 1.07 -7.75
C MET A 62 0.03 -0.43 -7.38
N ASP A 63 -0.17 -1.33 -8.35
CA ASP A 63 -0.12 -2.79 -8.12
C ASP A 63 1.23 -3.23 -7.55
N VAL A 64 2.34 -2.74 -8.14
CA VAL A 64 3.70 -3.08 -7.68
C VAL A 64 3.97 -2.57 -6.26
N ILE A 65 3.57 -1.33 -5.95
CA ILE A 65 3.71 -0.75 -4.62
C ILE A 65 2.88 -1.55 -3.60
N GLN A 66 1.66 -1.95 -3.94
CA GLN A 66 0.84 -2.79 -3.07
C GLN A 66 1.52 -4.14 -2.79
N LYS A 67 2.00 -4.85 -3.81
CA LYS A 67 2.72 -6.12 -3.63
C LYS A 67 4.01 -5.97 -2.80
N LEU A 68 4.76 -4.88 -3.01
CA LEU A 68 5.94 -4.55 -2.19
C LEU A 68 5.57 -4.26 -0.74
N ASN A 69 4.48 -3.52 -0.51
CA ASN A 69 4.01 -3.23 0.84
C ASN A 69 3.57 -4.51 1.56
N ILE A 70 2.88 -5.42 0.88
CA ILE A 70 2.50 -6.73 1.42
C ILE A 70 3.76 -7.53 1.82
N LEU A 71 4.75 -7.61 0.92
CA LEU A 71 6.02 -8.30 1.21
C LEU A 71 6.75 -7.69 2.41
N ALA A 72 6.91 -6.36 2.43
CA ALA A 72 7.56 -5.64 3.52
C ALA A 72 6.82 -5.86 4.85
N HIS A 73 5.50 -5.74 4.84
CA HIS A 73 4.65 -5.97 6.00
C HIS A 73 4.86 -7.37 6.59
N SER A 74 4.82 -8.41 5.74
CA SER A 74 5.01 -9.78 6.18
C SER A 74 6.42 -10.06 6.69
N ILE A 75 7.46 -9.53 6.02
CA ILE A 75 8.84 -9.66 6.50
C ILE A 75 9.00 -8.99 7.87
N ILE A 76 8.55 -7.74 8.01
CA ILE A 76 8.63 -7.00 9.27
C ILE A 76 7.92 -7.78 10.38
N GLY A 77 6.69 -8.23 10.14
CA GLY A 77 5.88 -8.97 11.11
C GLY A 77 6.57 -10.25 11.59
N GLU A 78 7.02 -11.11 10.66
CA GLU A 78 7.65 -12.39 11.02
C GLU A 78 9.01 -12.20 11.70
N PHE A 79 9.85 -11.27 11.23
CA PHE A 79 11.11 -10.96 11.91
C PHE A 79 10.87 -10.40 13.31
N ASN A 80 9.90 -9.49 13.47
CA ASN A 80 9.60 -8.90 14.76
C ASN A 80 9.02 -9.92 15.73
N LYS A 81 8.20 -10.86 15.26
CA LYS A 81 7.67 -11.96 16.08
C LYS A 81 8.76 -12.89 16.62
N ILE A 82 9.76 -13.21 15.79
CA ILE A 82 10.92 -14.00 16.24
C ILE A 82 11.81 -13.16 17.17
N HIS A 83 12.15 -11.93 16.76
CA HIS A 83 13.05 -11.06 17.52
C HIS A 83 12.48 -10.73 18.91
N SER A 84 11.18 -10.45 19.02
CA SER A 84 10.52 -10.14 20.29
C SER A 84 10.60 -11.27 21.32
N SER A 85 10.67 -12.52 20.85
CA SER A 85 10.80 -13.74 21.65
C SER A 85 12.24 -14.08 22.06
N GLY A 86 13.22 -13.24 21.71
CA GLY A 86 14.62 -13.41 22.07
C GLY A 86 15.13 -12.36 23.06
N GLN A 87 16.37 -12.55 23.49
CA GLN A 87 17.11 -11.59 24.32
C GLN A 87 18.47 -11.29 23.72
N GLY A 88 18.90 -10.04 23.88
CA GLY A 88 20.24 -9.59 23.53
C GLY A 88 21.27 -9.89 24.62
N LEU A 89 22.50 -9.42 24.38
CA LEU A 89 23.57 -9.40 25.38
C LEU A 89 23.29 -8.38 26.50
N GLU A 90 22.44 -7.40 26.21
CA GLU A 90 21.93 -6.42 27.16
C GLU A 90 20.42 -6.60 27.31
N ARG A 91 19.95 -6.42 28.55
CA ARG A 91 18.53 -6.53 28.93
C ARG A 91 17.98 -5.15 29.24
N TYR A 92 16.66 -5.02 29.18
CA TYR A 92 16.00 -3.74 29.36
C TYR A 92 15.90 -3.35 30.84
N GLY A 93 16.16 -2.08 31.12
CA GLY A 93 15.78 -1.43 32.38
C GLY A 93 14.53 -0.57 32.23
N ASP A 94 14.27 -0.08 31.03
CA ASP A 94 13.08 0.68 30.63
C ASP A 94 12.87 0.41 29.15
N LEU A 95 11.66 0.04 28.76
CA LEU A 95 11.28 -0.17 27.37
C LEU A 95 9.85 0.33 27.18
N THR A 96 9.66 1.14 26.15
CA THR A 96 8.34 1.54 25.66
C THR A 96 8.15 0.90 24.29
N GLY A 97 6.97 0.34 24.06
CA GLY A 97 6.55 -0.16 22.76
C GLY A 97 6.48 0.99 21.76
N LEU A 98 6.38 0.63 20.49
CA LEU A 98 6.33 1.61 19.39
C LEU A 98 4.93 1.79 18.81
N ASN A 99 3.99 0.92 19.21
CA ASN A 99 2.63 0.91 18.69
C ASN A 99 1.66 0.98 19.88
N GLY A 100 0.79 2.00 19.85
CA GLY A 100 -0.24 2.21 20.85
C GLY A 100 -1.58 1.59 20.46
N VAL A 101 -2.38 1.25 21.48
CA VAL A 101 -3.78 0.84 21.27
C VAL A 101 -4.71 2.06 21.27
N ALA A 102 -5.78 2.01 20.47
CA ALA A 102 -6.79 3.07 20.47
C ALA A 102 -7.53 3.21 21.82
N SER A 103 -7.61 2.11 22.58
CA SER A 103 -8.18 2.12 23.93
C SER A 103 -7.52 1.06 24.81
N SER A 104 -7.14 1.45 26.03
CA SER A 104 -6.47 0.56 26.98
C SER A 104 -7.38 -0.47 27.63
N THR A 105 -8.68 -0.17 27.76
CA THR A 105 -9.65 -0.99 28.50
C THR A 105 -10.49 -1.89 27.60
N PHE A 106 -10.17 -1.95 26.31
CA PHE A 106 -10.84 -2.82 25.35
C PHE A 106 -9.85 -3.85 24.83
N PRO A 107 -10.33 -5.00 24.34
CA PRO A 107 -9.47 -6.06 23.85
C PRO A 107 -8.46 -5.55 22.83
N ILE A 108 -7.21 -5.98 22.95
CA ILE A 108 -6.10 -5.56 22.08
C ILE A 108 -6.38 -5.93 20.62
N ALA A 109 -7.07 -7.05 20.41
CA ALA A 109 -7.56 -7.44 19.11
C ALA A 109 -8.85 -8.25 19.26
N ILE A 110 -9.73 -8.14 18.28
CA ILE A 110 -10.91 -9.00 18.15
C ILE A 110 -10.67 -9.93 16.97
N ALA A 111 -10.44 -11.22 17.25
CA ALA A 111 -10.20 -12.23 16.23
C ALA A 111 -11.52 -12.87 15.77
N GLY A 112 -12.20 -12.25 14.80
CA GLY A 112 -13.38 -12.70 14.06
C GLY A 112 -13.27 -14.05 13.36
N THR A 113 -14.38 -14.78 13.30
CA THR A 113 -14.68 -15.66 12.16
C THR A 113 -15.94 -15.08 11.54
N ALA A 114 -15.93 -14.78 10.25
CA ALA A 114 -17.10 -14.26 9.55
C ALA A 114 -18.26 -15.27 9.70
N THR A 115 -19.34 -14.84 10.37
CA THR A 115 -20.55 -15.64 10.64
C THR A 115 -21.66 -15.37 9.64
N SER A 116 -21.49 -14.42 8.72
CA SER A 116 -22.48 -14.09 7.69
C SER A 116 -21.79 -13.83 6.35
N THR A 117 -22.41 -14.29 5.27
CA THR A 117 -22.07 -13.90 3.90
C THR A 117 -22.35 -12.40 3.75
N SER A 118 -21.34 -11.54 3.85
CA SER A 118 -21.53 -10.13 3.57
C SER A 118 -21.99 -9.99 2.11
N VAL A 119 -23.15 -9.34 1.90
CA VAL A 119 -23.65 -9.06 0.54
C VAL A 119 -22.79 -7.96 -0.11
N SER A 120 -22.14 -7.14 0.71
CA SER A 120 -21.23 -6.07 0.30
C SER A 120 -19.78 -6.40 0.70
N ARG A 121 -18.83 -6.07 -0.18
CA ARG A 121 -17.39 -6.37 0.01
C ARG A 121 -16.65 -5.31 0.82
N ASP A 122 -17.33 -4.22 1.14
CA ASP A 122 -16.87 -3.12 1.97
C ASP A 122 -17.44 -3.14 3.39
N THR A 123 -18.35 -4.06 3.72
CA THR A 123 -19.10 -4.03 4.99
C THR A 123 -18.88 -5.32 5.77
N ILE A 124 -18.41 -5.17 7.01
CA ILE A 124 -18.25 -6.27 7.98
C ILE A 124 -19.28 -6.09 9.09
N VAL A 125 -20.01 -7.15 9.43
CA VAL A 125 -20.95 -7.15 10.58
C VAL A 125 -20.57 -8.30 11.51
N ASP A 126 -20.23 -7.98 12.77
CA ASP A 126 -19.93 -8.98 13.80
C ASP A 126 -20.45 -8.51 15.17
N SER A 127 -21.21 -9.39 15.83
CA SER A 127 -21.78 -9.13 17.16
C SER A 127 -20.74 -8.87 18.26
N SER A 128 -19.51 -9.34 18.13
CA SER A 128 -18.39 -9.06 19.05
C SER A 128 -17.91 -7.62 19.00
N LEU A 129 -18.28 -6.87 17.95
CA LEU A 129 -18.01 -5.44 17.82
C LEU A 129 -19.04 -4.57 18.55
N ILE A 130 -20.12 -5.17 19.05
CA ILE A 130 -21.13 -4.44 19.82
C ILE A 130 -20.51 -3.95 21.12
N GLY A 131 -20.53 -2.63 21.32
CA GLY A 131 -19.94 -1.97 22.48
C GLY A 131 -18.43 -1.71 22.42
N PHE A 132 -17.73 -2.15 21.36
CA PHE A 132 -16.32 -1.81 21.12
C PHE A 132 -16.16 -0.30 20.82
N PRO A 133 -15.00 0.33 21.09
CA PRO A 133 -14.78 1.74 20.82
C PRO A 133 -14.91 2.04 19.34
N ASP A 134 -15.31 3.26 19.05
CA ASP A 134 -15.25 3.77 17.69
C ASP A 134 -13.78 3.79 17.22
N VAL A 135 -13.49 2.93 16.25
CA VAL A 135 -12.19 2.81 15.56
C VAL A 135 -12.24 3.43 14.16
N THR A 136 -13.21 4.31 13.89
CA THR A 136 -13.29 5.03 12.62
C THR A 136 -11.98 5.77 12.33
N GLY A 137 -11.49 5.62 11.09
CA GLY A 137 -10.24 6.20 10.62
C GLY A 137 -9.00 5.34 10.87
N GLN A 138 -9.10 4.24 11.62
CA GLN A 138 -8.02 3.26 11.81
C GLN A 138 -7.94 2.30 10.61
N ASP A 139 -6.75 1.76 10.37
CA ASP A 139 -6.53 0.64 9.45
C ASP A 139 -6.76 -0.68 10.18
N ILE A 140 -7.50 -1.59 9.55
CA ILE A 140 -7.64 -2.97 10.01
C ILE A 140 -6.95 -3.95 9.07
N VAL A 141 -6.57 -5.10 9.62
CA VAL A 141 -6.00 -6.22 8.88
C VAL A 141 -7.07 -7.30 8.74
N VAL A 142 -7.67 -7.39 7.56
CA VAL A 142 -8.59 -8.46 7.21
C VAL A 142 -7.77 -9.61 6.63
N PHE A 143 -7.90 -10.79 7.21
CA PHE A 143 -7.42 -12.01 6.59
C PHE A 143 -8.59 -12.55 5.75
N SER A 144 -8.46 -12.65 4.43
CA SER A 144 -9.46 -13.40 3.65
C SER A 144 -9.15 -14.89 3.68
N GLY A 145 -10.13 -15.75 3.40
CA GLY A 145 -10.02 -17.21 3.47
C GLY A 145 -8.94 -17.86 2.59
N ASP A 146 -8.23 -17.08 1.77
CA ASP A 146 -7.05 -17.45 0.99
C ASP A 146 -5.71 -17.09 1.68
N ASN A 147 -5.74 -16.63 2.93
CA ASN A 147 -4.62 -16.08 3.68
C ASN A 147 -4.00 -14.82 3.04
N THR A 148 -4.71 -14.09 2.17
CA THR A 148 -4.23 -12.77 1.78
C THR A 148 -4.49 -11.77 2.91
N LEU A 149 -3.45 -11.01 3.23
CA LEU A 149 -3.47 -9.92 4.20
C LEU A 149 -4.01 -8.68 3.49
N GLU A 150 -5.27 -8.33 3.75
CA GLU A 150 -5.90 -7.14 3.20
C GLU A 150 -5.97 -6.04 4.27
N ARG A 151 -5.26 -4.94 4.04
CA ARG A 151 -5.43 -3.74 4.86
C ARG A 151 -6.54 -2.88 4.32
N ARG A 152 -7.46 -2.49 5.19
CA ARG A 152 -8.57 -1.59 4.83
C ARG A 152 -8.77 -0.56 5.92
N ARG A 153 -8.95 0.69 5.51
CA ARG A 153 -9.30 1.77 6.41
C ARG A 153 -10.78 1.71 6.75
N ILE A 154 -11.11 1.93 8.01
CA ILE A 154 -12.50 2.04 8.45
C ILE A 154 -13.01 3.45 8.18
N VAL A 155 -14.08 3.56 7.39
CA VAL A 155 -14.80 4.82 7.13
C VAL A 155 -15.93 5.04 8.13
N SER A 156 -16.57 3.97 8.61
CA SER A 156 -17.55 4.10 9.68
C SER A 156 -17.61 2.86 10.56
N PHE A 157 -17.88 3.08 11.84
CA PHE A 157 -18.06 2.05 12.86
C PHE A 157 -19.38 2.30 13.60
N ASP A 158 -20.29 1.32 13.61
CA ASP A 158 -21.51 1.35 14.42
C ASP A 158 -21.42 0.32 15.55
N SER A 159 -21.09 0.81 16.73
CA SER A 159 -20.94 0.01 17.95
C SER A 159 -22.26 -0.57 18.46
N SER A 160 -23.43 -0.13 17.95
CA SER A 160 -24.74 -0.60 18.43
C SER A 160 -25.15 -1.89 17.74
N ASN A 161 -24.68 -2.10 16.51
CA ASN A 161 -25.03 -3.25 15.68
C ASN A 161 -23.78 -4.05 15.24
N GLY A 162 -22.57 -3.58 15.57
CA GLY A 162 -21.32 -4.24 15.25
C GLY A 162 -20.94 -4.16 13.77
N THR A 163 -21.29 -3.06 13.10
CA THR A 163 -21.02 -2.87 11.66
C THR A 163 -19.80 -1.99 11.44
N ILE A 164 -18.98 -2.38 10.47
CA ILE A 164 -17.83 -1.62 9.97
C ILE A 164 -18.02 -1.43 8.47
N VAL A 165 -17.76 -0.22 7.98
CA VAL A 165 -17.66 0.07 6.54
C VAL A 165 -16.22 0.46 6.22
N LEU A 166 -15.68 -0.18 5.19
CA LEU A 166 -14.33 -0.02 4.69
C LEU A 166 -14.28 1.03 3.58
N GLU A 167 -13.14 1.69 3.44
CA GLU A 167 -12.92 2.69 2.39
C GLU A 167 -12.92 2.09 0.98
N GLU A 168 -12.41 0.87 0.86
CA GLU A 168 -12.36 0.11 -0.39
C GLU A 168 -12.90 -1.30 -0.18
N GLU A 169 -13.54 -1.84 -1.22
CA GLU A 169 -13.99 -3.23 -1.21
C GLU A 169 -12.81 -4.20 -1.02
N LEU A 170 -13.02 -5.24 -0.22
CA LEU A 170 -12.12 -6.40 -0.17
C LEU A 170 -12.08 -7.08 -1.55
N PRO A 171 -10.96 -7.69 -1.99
CA PRO A 171 -10.86 -8.33 -3.30
C PRO A 171 -11.78 -9.54 -3.46
N THR A 172 -12.17 -10.15 -2.35
CA THR A 172 -13.22 -11.15 -2.26
C THR A 172 -14.10 -10.87 -1.06
N ALA A 173 -15.40 -11.20 -1.16
CA ALA A 173 -16.29 -11.10 0.00
C ALA A 173 -15.90 -12.15 1.05
N LEU A 174 -15.97 -11.78 2.33
CA LEU A 174 -15.76 -12.71 3.43
C LEU A 174 -16.81 -13.82 3.37
N LYS A 175 -16.34 -15.07 3.30
CA LYS A 175 -17.18 -16.25 3.37
C LYS A 175 -17.36 -16.69 4.82
N GLU A 176 -18.45 -17.41 5.07
CA GLU A 176 -18.65 -18.06 6.36
C GLU A 176 -17.44 -18.97 6.67
N GLY A 177 -16.80 -18.75 7.82
CA GLY A 177 -15.58 -19.46 8.20
C GLY A 177 -14.26 -18.72 7.93
N ASP A 178 -14.28 -17.60 7.19
CA ASP A 178 -13.09 -16.77 7.00
C ASP A 178 -12.73 -16.09 8.32
N ARG A 179 -11.44 -16.11 8.71
CA ARG A 179 -10.96 -15.47 9.93
C ARG A 179 -10.66 -14.01 9.64
N PHE A 180 -11.06 -13.07 10.48
CA PHE A 180 -10.60 -11.68 10.36
C PHE A 180 -10.11 -11.19 11.72
N GLN A 181 -9.27 -10.15 11.74
CA GLN A 181 -8.87 -9.54 13.00
C GLN A 181 -9.05 -8.03 12.92
N ILE A 182 -9.73 -7.48 13.92
CA ILE A 182 -9.80 -6.04 14.09
C ILE A 182 -8.88 -5.70 15.25
N SER A 183 -7.87 -4.89 14.97
CA SER A 183 -6.97 -4.35 15.97
C SER A 183 -6.54 -2.97 15.50
N SER A 184 -6.28 -2.07 16.45
CA SER A 184 -5.54 -0.84 16.18
C SER A 184 -4.04 -1.11 15.99
N LEU A 185 -3.58 -2.34 16.23
CA LEU A 185 -2.21 -2.75 16.01
C LEU A 185 -2.04 -3.23 14.57
N GLY A 186 -0.91 -2.86 13.96
CA GLY A 186 -0.63 -3.18 12.56
C GLY A 186 -0.33 -4.65 12.26
N PHE A 187 -0.17 -5.52 13.26
CA PHE A 187 0.23 -6.92 13.08
C PHE A 187 -0.69 -7.87 13.83
N GLU A 188 -0.74 -9.13 13.39
CA GLU A 188 -1.63 -10.14 13.97
C GLU A 188 -1.29 -10.45 15.43
N VAL A 189 -2.33 -10.57 16.26
CA VAL A 189 -2.25 -11.10 17.63
C VAL A 189 -3.13 -12.34 17.73
N ARG A 190 -2.72 -13.35 18.49
CA ARG A 190 -3.49 -14.60 18.68
C ARG A 190 -3.62 -14.91 20.16
N ASN A 191 -4.64 -15.70 20.50
CA ASN A 191 -4.73 -16.28 21.83
C ASN A 191 -3.43 -17.05 22.17
N GLY A 192 -2.87 -16.81 23.35
CA GLY A 192 -1.59 -17.37 23.75
C GLY A 192 -1.02 -16.70 25.00
N SER A 193 0.29 -16.57 25.02
CA SER A 193 1.03 -15.92 26.12
C SER A 193 2.43 -15.52 25.67
N PHE A 194 3.09 -14.73 26.50
CA PHE A 194 4.52 -14.47 26.42
C PHE A 194 5.15 -14.51 27.81
N ASP A 195 6.46 -14.72 27.88
CA ASP A 195 7.20 -14.76 29.13
C ASP A 195 7.94 -13.44 29.39
N LEU A 196 7.78 -12.91 30.61
CA LEU A 196 8.60 -11.85 31.16
C LEU A 196 9.69 -12.46 32.04
N VAL A 197 10.94 -12.28 31.64
CA VAL A 197 12.11 -12.84 32.33
C VAL A 197 12.85 -11.74 33.08
N LEU A 198 12.79 -11.78 34.41
CA LEU A 198 13.55 -10.88 35.28
C LEU A 198 14.90 -11.50 35.60
N THR A 199 15.98 -10.79 35.33
CA THR A 199 17.35 -11.25 35.60
C THR A 199 18.02 -10.30 36.58
N ASN A 200 18.49 -10.84 37.71
CA ASN A 200 19.38 -10.11 38.58
C ASN A 200 20.81 -10.16 38.01
N GLU A 201 21.36 -9.03 37.59
CA GLU A 201 22.66 -8.97 36.90
C GLU A 201 23.85 -9.21 37.84
N LEU A 202 23.67 -9.08 39.16
CA LEU A 202 24.71 -9.37 40.16
C LEU A 202 24.84 -10.87 40.43
N THR A 203 23.72 -11.59 40.47
CA THR A 203 23.69 -13.01 40.84
C THR A 203 23.49 -13.95 39.65
N GLY A 204 23.00 -13.43 38.52
CA GLY A 204 22.60 -14.20 37.34
C GLY A 204 21.29 -14.97 37.51
N VAL A 205 20.61 -14.84 38.66
CA VAL A 205 19.33 -15.53 38.93
C VAL A 205 18.24 -14.97 38.03
N GLN A 206 17.47 -15.86 37.40
CA GLN A 206 16.32 -15.52 36.57
C GLN A 206 15.00 -15.94 37.23
N THR A 207 14.00 -15.08 37.13
CA THR A 207 12.61 -15.36 37.49
C THR A 207 11.75 -15.10 36.26
N THR A 208 11.06 -16.13 35.79
CA THR A 208 10.17 -16.05 34.63
C THR A 208 8.73 -16.01 35.09
N ALA A 209 7.94 -15.09 34.53
CA ALA A 209 6.51 -15.03 34.70
C ALA A 209 5.82 -15.08 33.33
N ASN A 210 4.80 -15.92 33.23
CA ASN A 210 3.99 -16.03 32.02
C ASN A 210 2.86 -14.99 32.08
N ILE A 211 2.70 -14.23 31.00
CA ILE A 211 1.65 -13.23 30.83
C ILE A 211 0.67 -13.77 29.80
N ALA A 212 -0.56 -14.00 30.22
CA ALA A 212 -1.61 -14.56 29.38
C ALA A 212 -2.19 -13.48 28.45
N VAL A 213 -2.45 -13.89 27.20
CA VAL A 213 -3.14 -13.11 26.17
C VAL A 213 -4.33 -13.92 25.73
N ASP A 214 -5.43 -13.75 26.45
CA ASP A 214 -6.71 -14.39 26.14
C ASP A 214 -7.42 -13.63 25.02
N LEU A 215 -7.72 -14.31 23.92
CA LEU A 215 -8.47 -13.77 22.78
C LEU A 215 -9.44 -14.84 22.23
N ASP A 216 -9.94 -15.71 23.11
CA ASP A 216 -10.74 -16.88 22.75
C ASP A 216 -12.24 -16.60 22.57
N LYS A 217 -12.69 -15.39 22.93
CA LYS A 217 -14.08 -14.92 22.88
C LYS A 217 -15.07 -15.63 23.80
N LEU A 218 -14.58 -16.31 24.84
CA LEU A 218 -15.41 -17.00 25.81
C LEU A 218 -15.29 -16.35 27.19
N PRO A 219 -16.41 -16.14 27.92
CA PRO A 219 -17.79 -16.42 27.51
C PRO A 219 -18.37 -15.39 26.52
N ALA A 220 -19.19 -15.86 25.58
CA ALA A 220 -19.84 -14.98 24.60
C ALA A 220 -20.85 -14.03 25.26
N GLY A 221 -20.63 -12.71 25.15
CA GLY A 221 -21.56 -11.67 25.63
C GLY A 221 -20.96 -10.25 25.65
N PRO A 222 -21.78 -9.21 25.86
CA PRO A 222 -21.28 -7.84 26.02
C PRO A 222 -20.52 -7.70 27.35
N GLY A 223 -19.24 -7.35 27.28
CA GLY A 223 -18.30 -7.36 28.41
C GLY A 223 -17.14 -8.32 28.17
N LEU A 224 -16.42 -8.07 27.08
CA LEU A 224 -15.36 -8.88 26.48
C LEU A 224 -14.35 -9.35 27.56
N ASP A 225 -14.23 -10.66 27.76
CA ASP A 225 -13.21 -11.31 28.62
C ASP A 225 -11.82 -11.30 27.96
N ASP A 226 -11.78 -10.97 26.67
CA ASP A 226 -10.56 -10.87 25.89
C ASP A 226 -9.62 -9.80 26.46
N THR A 227 -8.34 -10.14 26.48
CA THR A 227 -7.26 -9.36 27.09
C THR A 227 -7.15 -7.97 26.47
N SER A 228 -7.33 -6.96 27.31
CA SER A 228 -7.03 -5.55 27.02
C SER A 228 -5.57 -5.21 27.33
N LEU A 229 -5.11 -4.02 26.89
CA LEU A 229 -3.77 -3.57 27.25
C LEU A 229 -3.65 -3.32 28.75
N GLN A 230 -4.74 -2.88 29.40
CA GLN A 230 -4.78 -2.71 30.84
C GLN A 230 -4.60 -4.04 31.57
N ASP A 231 -5.17 -5.13 31.06
CA ASP A 231 -5.00 -6.46 31.68
C ASP A 231 -3.55 -6.94 31.61
N ILE A 232 -2.85 -6.69 30.50
CA ILE A 232 -1.41 -6.98 30.39
C ILE A 232 -0.61 -6.15 31.41
N VAL A 233 -0.92 -4.87 31.54
CA VAL A 233 -0.28 -3.98 32.52
C VAL A 233 -0.48 -4.48 33.94
N ASP A 234 -1.71 -4.87 34.28
CA ASP A 234 -2.07 -5.38 35.60
C ASP A 234 -1.34 -6.71 35.88
N GLN A 235 -1.32 -7.64 34.92
CA GLN A 235 -0.56 -8.90 35.02
C GLN A 235 0.94 -8.63 35.29
N ILE A 236 1.59 -7.76 34.50
CA ILE A 236 3.02 -7.43 34.70
C ILE A 236 3.27 -6.82 36.08
N ASN A 237 2.38 -5.94 36.54
CA ASN A 237 2.51 -5.29 37.85
C ASN A 237 2.38 -6.26 39.04
N THR A 238 1.80 -7.45 38.83
CA THR A 238 1.74 -8.51 39.86
C THR A 238 2.98 -9.39 39.93
N VAL A 239 3.83 -9.40 38.89
CA VAL A 239 4.99 -10.31 38.78
C VAL A 239 6.01 -10.06 39.89
N ALA A 240 6.40 -8.81 40.09
CA ALA A 240 7.37 -8.42 41.12
C ALA A 240 7.07 -7.00 41.63
N PRO A 241 6.08 -6.84 42.52
CA PRO A 241 5.63 -5.53 43.00
C PRO A 241 6.79 -4.72 43.61
N GLY A 242 6.96 -3.48 43.12
CA GLY A 242 8.04 -2.58 43.55
C GLY A 242 9.39 -2.82 42.88
N VAL A 243 9.54 -3.86 42.06
CA VAL A 243 10.73 -4.12 41.24
C VAL A 243 10.46 -3.81 39.78
N ILE A 244 9.35 -4.29 39.22
CA ILE A 244 8.90 -3.98 37.87
C ILE A 244 7.60 -3.18 37.94
N VAL A 245 7.47 -2.21 37.05
CA VAL A 245 6.23 -1.48 36.82
C VAL A 245 5.91 -1.43 35.33
N ALA A 246 4.67 -1.71 34.98
CA ALA A 246 4.09 -1.47 33.68
C ALA A 246 3.10 -0.30 33.75
N SER A 247 3.03 0.47 32.66
CA SER A 247 2.14 1.62 32.50
C SER A 247 1.79 1.82 31.04
N ILE A 248 0.73 2.56 30.77
CA ILE A 248 0.30 2.94 29.41
C ILE A 248 0.67 4.41 29.19
N THR A 249 1.31 4.72 28.06
CA THR A 249 1.64 6.11 27.69
C THR A 249 0.39 6.89 27.26
N ILE A 250 0.53 8.21 27.07
CA ILE A 250 -0.55 9.04 26.53
C ILE A 250 -0.97 8.59 25.13
N ASP A 251 -0.04 8.01 24.38
CA ASP A 251 -0.22 7.51 23.02
C ASP A 251 -0.74 6.06 22.98
N GLY A 252 -1.05 5.48 24.15
CA GLY A 252 -1.61 4.13 24.25
C GLY A 252 -0.56 3.01 24.19
N GLU A 253 0.73 3.31 24.30
CA GLU A 253 1.82 2.32 24.20
C GLU A 253 2.09 1.66 25.54
N LEU A 254 2.49 0.38 25.50
CA LEU A 254 2.98 -0.33 26.69
C LEU A 254 4.37 0.18 27.08
N ARG A 255 4.54 0.60 28.33
CA ARG A 255 5.86 0.86 28.92
C ARG A 255 6.12 -0.05 30.11
N VAL A 256 7.26 -0.73 30.11
CA VAL A 256 7.74 -1.58 31.21
C VAL A 256 9.06 -1.02 31.72
N ARG A 257 9.17 -0.83 33.04
CA ARG A 257 10.38 -0.33 33.69
C ARG A 257 10.76 -1.16 34.90
N SER A 258 12.04 -1.40 35.07
CA SER A 258 12.63 -1.85 36.33
C SER A 258 12.97 -0.66 37.23
N LEU A 259 12.46 -0.71 38.46
CA LEU A 259 12.76 0.24 39.54
C LEU A 259 14.03 -0.16 40.31
N SER A 260 14.59 -1.34 40.04
CA SER A 260 15.83 -1.82 40.64
C SER A 260 17.02 -1.55 39.72
N SER A 261 18.17 -1.17 40.30
CA SER A 261 19.44 -1.08 39.57
C SER A 261 19.97 -2.45 39.14
N ASP A 262 19.62 -3.50 39.89
CA ASP A 262 20.26 -4.81 39.80
C ASP A 262 19.43 -5.80 38.99
N VAL A 263 18.14 -5.48 38.75
CA VAL A 263 17.22 -6.34 38.00
C VAL A 263 16.94 -5.69 36.65
N LYS A 264 17.14 -6.46 35.59
CA LYS A 264 16.72 -6.14 34.22
C LYS A 264 15.69 -7.14 33.74
N PHE A 265 14.97 -6.81 32.68
CA PHE A 265 13.99 -7.69 32.09
C PHE A 265 14.26 -7.96 30.61
N SER A 266 13.82 -9.12 30.15
CA SER A 266 13.74 -9.51 28.74
C SER A 266 12.43 -10.25 28.51
N PHE A 267 12.11 -10.47 27.24
CA PHE A 267 10.95 -11.26 26.85
C PHE A 267 11.38 -12.60 26.26
N ALA A 268 10.49 -13.58 26.32
CA ALA A 268 10.69 -14.89 25.71
C ALA A 268 9.35 -15.50 25.30
N ASP A 269 9.40 -16.50 24.42
CA ASP A 269 8.30 -17.43 24.12
C ASP A 269 6.94 -16.77 23.86
N ASP A 270 6.92 -15.72 23.02
CA ASP A 270 5.67 -15.06 22.60
C ASP A 270 4.94 -15.89 21.56
N SER A 271 4.02 -16.71 22.05
CA SER A 271 3.09 -17.50 21.23
C SER A 271 1.92 -16.68 20.68
N SER A 272 1.63 -15.53 21.30
CA SER A 272 0.52 -14.65 20.92
C SER A 272 0.87 -13.70 19.78
N GLY A 273 2.15 -13.35 19.62
CA GLY A 273 2.61 -12.29 18.72
C GLY A 273 2.35 -10.87 19.24
N VAL A 274 1.80 -10.73 20.45
CA VAL A 274 1.41 -9.44 21.02
C VAL A 274 2.61 -8.50 21.20
N LEU A 275 3.79 -9.02 21.49
CA LEU A 275 4.98 -8.19 21.69
C LEU A 275 5.41 -7.55 20.38
N GLY A 276 5.40 -8.32 19.29
CA GLY A 276 5.68 -7.81 17.94
C GLY A 276 4.67 -6.75 17.53
N ALA A 277 3.38 -6.99 17.78
CA ALA A 277 2.30 -6.07 17.45
C ALA A 277 2.36 -4.75 18.26
N LEU A 278 2.72 -4.80 19.54
CA LEU A 278 2.93 -3.61 20.40
C LEU A 278 4.26 -2.90 20.13
N GLY A 279 5.13 -3.43 19.27
CA GLY A 279 6.46 -2.87 19.03
C GLY A 279 7.43 -3.09 20.21
N MET A 280 7.18 -4.10 21.05
CA MET A 280 8.05 -4.47 22.17
C MET A 280 9.19 -5.38 21.69
N ASN A 281 10.43 -4.96 21.92
CA ASN A 281 11.63 -5.74 21.58
C ASN A 281 11.68 -6.13 20.08
N VAL A 282 11.31 -5.19 19.19
CA VAL A 282 11.23 -5.41 17.74
C VAL A 282 12.49 -4.99 17.00
N LEU A 283 12.83 -5.73 15.93
CA LEU A 283 13.98 -5.46 15.08
C LEU A 283 13.70 -4.34 14.07
N PHE A 284 12.52 -4.41 13.45
CA PHE A 284 12.08 -3.51 12.41
C PHE A 284 10.95 -2.60 12.91
N THR A 285 10.88 -1.44 12.29
CA THR A 285 9.85 -0.41 12.43
C THR A 285 9.22 -0.16 11.07
N GLY A 286 8.07 0.50 11.08
CA GLY A 286 7.23 0.63 9.89
C GLY A 286 6.40 -0.63 9.64
N ASP A 287 5.59 -0.55 8.60
CA ASP A 287 4.60 -1.55 8.23
C ASP A 287 4.42 -1.70 6.71
N ARG A 288 5.16 -0.90 5.93
CA ARG A 288 5.13 -0.81 4.47
C ARG A 288 6.55 -0.69 3.92
N ALA A 289 6.71 -0.89 2.62
CA ALA A 289 8.03 -0.81 1.98
C ALA A 289 8.64 0.59 2.09
N GLU A 290 7.82 1.64 2.11
CA GLU A 290 8.26 3.03 2.20
C GLU A 290 8.85 3.41 3.57
N ASN A 291 8.28 2.88 4.66
CA ASN A 291 8.66 3.25 6.04
C ASN A 291 9.40 2.12 6.79
N ALA A 292 9.69 1.00 6.12
CA ALA A 292 10.46 -0.10 6.66
C ALA A 292 11.86 0.36 7.08
N ALA A 293 12.19 0.24 8.37
CA ALA A 293 13.51 0.60 8.89
C ALA A 293 13.92 -0.28 10.07
N VAL A 294 15.23 -0.44 10.29
CA VAL A 294 15.73 -1.08 11.52
C VAL A 294 15.49 -0.15 12.70
N ASN A 295 15.01 -0.70 13.82
CA ASN A 295 14.77 0.03 15.05
C ASN A 295 16.05 0.76 15.51
N THR A 296 15.96 2.08 15.63
CA THR A 296 17.10 2.95 15.99
C THR A 296 17.71 2.58 17.34
N ALA A 297 16.92 2.06 18.29
CA ALA A 297 17.44 1.59 19.57
C ALA A 297 18.45 0.45 19.41
N ILE A 298 18.25 -0.43 18.42
CA ILE A 298 19.18 -1.53 18.12
C ILE A 298 20.38 -1.01 17.31
N VAL A 299 20.17 -0.05 16.41
CA VAL A 299 21.27 0.59 15.68
C VAL A 299 22.24 1.29 16.64
N ASP A 300 21.69 2.04 17.60
CA ASP A 300 22.46 2.78 18.61
C ASP A 300 23.10 1.85 19.63
N ASN A 301 22.43 0.74 19.98
CA ASN A 301 22.97 -0.29 20.85
C ASN A 301 22.75 -1.70 20.29
N PRO A 302 23.70 -2.22 19.48
CA PRO A 302 23.61 -3.56 18.90
C PRO A 302 23.58 -4.70 19.94
N ARG A 303 23.91 -4.42 21.22
CA ARG A 303 23.81 -5.42 22.29
C ARG A 303 22.36 -5.80 22.61
N LEU A 304 21.39 -4.99 22.19
CA LEU A 304 19.96 -5.28 22.31
C LEU A 304 19.45 -6.25 21.24
N PHE A 305 20.25 -6.53 20.20
CA PHE A 305 19.85 -7.48 19.16
C PHE A 305 19.58 -8.87 19.77
N ALA A 306 18.34 -9.32 19.64
CA ALA A 306 17.80 -10.46 20.35
C ALA A 306 18.19 -11.79 19.69
N ALA A 307 19.48 -12.12 19.69
CA ALA A 307 20.01 -13.30 19.01
C ALA A 307 19.77 -14.63 19.77
N ALA A 308 19.53 -14.59 21.07
CA ALA A 308 19.45 -15.78 21.93
C ALA A 308 18.02 -16.04 22.41
N ARG A 309 17.64 -17.31 22.58
CA ARG A 309 16.37 -17.70 23.26
C ARG A 309 16.60 -18.17 24.70
N SER A 310 17.84 -18.46 25.07
CA SER A 310 18.23 -18.86 26.42
C SER A 310 19.38 -18.01 26.95
N ASN A 311 19.64 -18.06 28.26
CA ASN A 311 20.75 -17.32 28.88
C ASN A 311 22.11 -18.05 28.75
N ARG A 312 22.22 -18.98 27.80
CA ARG A 312 23.47 -19.74 27.58
C ARG A 312 24.45 -18.90 26.77
N SER A 313 25.69 -18.85 27.23
CA SER A 313 26.76 -18.18 26.48
C SER A 313 26.89 -18.80 25.09
N GLY A 314 26.90 -17.96 24.06
CA GLY A 314 27.00 -18.38 22.66
C GLY A 314 25.69 -18.84 22.02
N ASP A 315 24.54 -18.72 22.69
CA ASP A 315 23.25 -19.01 22.08
C ASP A 315 22.91 -17.99 20.99
N ASN A 316 22.73 -18.49 19.76
CA ASN A 316 22.31 -17.73 18.59
C ASN A 316 21.06 -18.32 17.93
N SER A 317 20.31 -19.16 18.66
CA SER A 317 19.15 -19.88 18.14
C SER A 317 18.05 -18.98 17.61
N ASN A 318 17.89 -17.77 18.16
CA ASN A 318 16.90 -16.81 17.64
C ASN A 318 17.37 -16.17 16.33
N ALA A 319 18.67 -15.87 16.23
CA ALA A 319 19.26 -15.36 14.99
C ALA A 319 19.20 -16.40 13.85
N LEU A 320 19.38 -17.69 14.18
CA LEU A 320 19.18 -18.77 13.23
C LEU A 320 17.72 -18.83 12.76
N ALA A 321 16.75 -18.77 13.69
CA ALA A 321 15.33 -18.77 13.35
C ALA A 321 14.94 -17.59 12.45
N MET A 322 15.52 -16.40 12.66
CA MET A 322 15.35 -15.26 11.76
C MET A 322 15.95 -15.51 10.37
N GLY A 323 17.10 -16.18 10.29
CA GLY A 323 17.72 -16.56 9.01
C GLY A 323 16.90 -17.59 8.23
N ASP A 324 16.28 -18.53 8.94
CA ASP A 324 15.46 -19.59 8.36
C ASP A 324 14.13 -19.08 7.77
N LEU A 325 13.69 -17.85 8.12
CA LEU A 325 12.49 -17.25 7.55
C LEU A 325 12.50 -17.20 6.03
N ARG A 326 13.68 -17.06 5.41
CA ARG A 326 13.81 -17.04 3.95
C ARG A 326 13.17 -18.28 3.29
N GLU A 327 13.32 -19.43 3.91
CA GLU A 327 12.83 -20.73 3.40
C GLU A 327 11.52 -21.16 4.06
N ALA A 328 11.04 -20.42 5.07
CA ALA A 328 9.82 -20.73 5.78
C ALA A 328 8.58 -20.47 4.89
N PRO A 329 7.51 -21.28 5.05
CA PRO A 329 6.21 -21.00 4.44
C PRO A 329 5.77 -19.58 4.75
N SER A 330 5.52 -18.78 3.71
CA SER A 330 5.05 -17.41 3.92
C SER A 330 3.62 -17.41 4.44
N VAL A 331 3.27 -16.42 5.26
CA VAL A 331 1.88 -16.18 5.68
C VAL A 331 1.00 -15.77 4.48
N LEU A 332 1.60 -15.44 3.33
CA LEU A 332 0.96 -14.96 2.10
C LEU A 332 0.39 -16.06 1.19
N GLY A 333 0.22 -17.29 1.68
CA GLY A 333 -0.31 -18.40 0.89
C GLY A 333 0.60 -18.93 -0.23
N ILE A 334 1.81 -18.37 -0.38
CA ILE A 334 2.88 -18.83 -1.28
C ILE A 334 3.94 -19.59 -0.48
N SER A 335 4.65 -20.54 -1.11
CA SER A 335 5.56 -21.48 -0.45
C SER A 335 6.74 -20.83 0.30
N SER A 336 7.19 -19.62 -0.05
CA SER A 336 8.21 -18.87 0.72
C SER A 336 8.26 -17.38 0.36
N PHE A 337 9.00 -16.57 1.14
CA PHE A 337 9.27 -15.17 0.80
C PHE A 337 10.09 -15.02 -0.50
N ASP A 338 11.01 -15.95 -0.76
CA ASP A 338 11.82 -15.96 -1.98
C ASP A 338 10.92 -16.21 -3.21
N ASP A 339 9.99 -17.16 -3.11
CA ASP A 339 9.00 -17.44 -4.16
C ASP A 339 8.09 -16.24 -4.44
N TYR A 340 7.61 -15.56 -3.40
CA TYR A 340 6.80 -14.34 -3.57
C TYR A 340 7.57 -13.25 -4.30
N TYR A 341 8.82 -13.01 -3.90
CA TYR A 341 9.69 -12.02 -4.53
C TYR A 341 9.99 -12.36 -6.00
N GLN A 342 10.25 -13.64 -6.31
CA GLN A 342 10.45 -14.09 -7.69
C GLN A 342 9.18 -13.90 -8.54
N SER A 343 8.00 -14.19 -7.98
CA SER A 343 6.72 -13.95 -8.66
C SER A 343 6.51 -12.47 -8.96
N LEU A 344 6.78 -11.59 -8.00
CA LEU A 344 6.66 -10.14 -8.17
C LEU A 344 7.56 -9.63 -9.32
N ILE A 345 8.82 -10.05 -9.37
CA ILE A 345 9.73 -9.69 -10.47
C ILE A 345 9.22 -10.25 -11.80
N GLY A 346 8.72 -11.48 -11.80
CA GLY A 346 8.14 -12.13 -12.98
C GLY A 346 6.97 -11.33 -13.56
N ASP A 347 6.06 -10.87 -12.71
CA ASP A 347 4.92 -10.03 -13.09
C ASP A 347 5.38 -8.71 -13.69
N ILE A 348 6.32 -8.01 -13.04
CA ILE A 348 6.87 -6.74 -13.53
C ILE A 348 7.53 -6.94 -14.91
N ALA A 349 8.28 -8.03 -15.09
CA ALA A 349 8.93 -8.33 -16.35
C ALA A 349 7.91 -8.63 -17.46
N ALA A 350 6.85 -9.40 -17.16
CA ALA A 350 5.79 -9.71 -18.11
C ALA A 350 5.00 -8.45 -18.52
N GLN A 351 4.64 -7.60 -17.56
CA GLN A 351 3.97 -6.32 -17.82
C GLN A 351 4.85 -5.40 -18.68
N THR A 352 6.14 -5.27 -18.33
CA THR A 352 7.10 -4.46 -19.10
C THR A 352 7.23 -4.95 -20.54
N ALA A 353 7.33 -6.27 -20.75
CA ALA A 353 7.36 -6.85 -22.10
C ALA A 353 6.07 -6.58 -22.88
N GLY A 354 4.91 -6.61 -22.22
CA GLY A 354 3.62 -6.25 -22.80
C GLY A 354 3.56 -4.78 -23.24
N PHE A 355 4.03 -3.85 -22.41
CA PHE A 355 4.08 -2.43 -22.75
C PHE A 355 5.06 -2.14 -23.90
N GLN A 356 6.21 -2.82 -23.93
CA GLN A 356 7.16 -2.69 -25.03
C GLN A 356 6.54 -3.13 -26.37
N GLY A 357 5.82 -4.26 -26.39
CA GLY A 357 5.11 -4.72 -27.59
C GLY A 357 3.96 -3.78 -28.03
N ARG A 358 3.23 -3.19 -27.06
CA ARG A 358 2.21 -2.16 -27.34
C ARG A 358 2.85 -0.90 -27.95
N LEU A 359 3.97 -0.44 -27.41
CA LEU A 359 4.71 0.72 -27.91
C LEU A 359 5.15 0.51 -29.37
N GLU A 360 5.78 -0.63 -29.66
CA GLU A 360 6.23 -0.98 -31.01
C GLU A 360 5.06 -1.03 -32.01
N SER A 361 3.93 -1.61 -31.59
CA SER A 361 2.71 -1.64 -32.41
C SER A 361 2.17 -0.24 -32.69
N GLN A 362 2.16 0.63 -31.70
CA GLN A 362 1.67 2.01 -31.83
C GLN A 362 2.58 2.86 -32.71
N GLU A 363 3.90 2.68 -32.61
CA GLU A 363 4.88 3.34 -33.49
C GLU A 363 4.67 2.92 -34.95
N LEU A 364 4.45 1.63 -35.21
CA LEU A 364 4.17 1.13 -36.55
C LEU A 364 2.89 1.74 -37.13
N ILE A 365 1.81 1.81 -36.34
CA ILE A 365 0.55 2.43 -36.76
C ILE A 365 0.77 3.92 -37.07
N ASN A 366 1.47 4.65 -36.20
CA ASN A 366 1.79 6.06 -36.42
C ASN A 366 2.61 6.27 -37.70
N GLN A 367 3.61 5.44 -37.97
CA GLN A 367 4.37 5.48 -39.22
C GLN A 367 3.48 5.22 -40.43
N GLN A 368 2.59 4.21 -40.37
CA GLN A 368 1.66 3.92 -41.44
C GLN A 368 0.69 5.07 -41.71
N LEU A 369 0.14 5.69 -40.66
CA LEU A 369 -0.75 6.85 -40.77
C LEU A 369 -0.01 8.09 -41.30
N ALA A 370 1.23 8.33 -40.87
CA ALA A 370 2.08 9.39 -41.39
C ALA A 370 2.32 9.22 -42.90
N ASN A 371 2.69 8.01 -43.32
CA ASN A 371 2.87 7.67 -44.73
C ASN A 371 1.56 7.84 -45.53
N GLN A 372 0.41 7.42 -44.99
CA GLN A 372 -0.88 7.63 -45.64
C GLN A 372 -1.24 9.11 -45.78
N ARG A 373 -0.98 9.91 -44.74
CA ARG A 373 -1.19 11.36 -44.76
C ARG A 373 -0.31 12.01 -45.83
N GLU A 374 0.95 11.61 -45.93
CA GLU A 374 1.87 12.11 -46.94
C GLU A 374 1.46 11.69 -48.36
N ARG A 375 0.85 10.52 -48.55
CA ARG A 375 0.28 10.15 -49.87
C ARG A 375 -0.92 10.99 -50.29
N ILE A 376 -1.78 11.39 -49.35
CA ILE A 376 -3.04 12.11 -49.66
C ILE A 376 -2.82 13.63 -49.69
N SER A 377 -2.08 14.15 -48.71
CA SER A 377 -1.88 15.58 -48.47
C SER A 377 -0.43 16.01 -48.68
N GLY A 378 0.46 15.11 -49.08
CA GLY A 378 1.81 15.47 -49.49
C GLY A 378 1.76 16.18 -50.83
N VAL A 379 2.53 17.27 -50.92
CA VAL A 379 2.69 18.06 -52.14
C VAL A 379 3.95 17.56 -52.82
N ASN A 380 3.83 16.97 -54.00
CA ASN A 380 4.99 16.67 -54.82
C ASN A 380 5.46 17.95 -55.51
N ILE A 381 6.59 18.49 -55.05
CA ILE A 381 7.16 19.76 -55.53
C ILE A 381 7.43 19.71 -57.04
N ASP A 382 7.77 18.53 -57.58
CA ASP A 382 8.03 18.36 -59.00
C ASP A 382 6.73 18.44 -59.83
N GLU A 383 5.63 17.85 -59.36
CA GLU A 383 4.31 17.98 -60.02
C GLU A 383 3.76 19.41 -59.91
N GLU A 384 3.88 20.05 -58.74
CA GLU A 384 3.54 21.46 -58.56
C GLU A 384 4.37 22.37 -59.48
N ALA A 385 5.67 22.10 -59.64
CA ALA A 385 6.54 22.87 -60.54
C ALA A 385 6.15 22.69 -62.02
N VAL A 386 5.79 21.48 -62.45
CA VAL A 386 5.28 21.22 -63.81
C VAL A 386 3.94 21.90 -64.04
N ASN A 387 3.03 21.84 -63.07
CA ASN A 387 1.74 22.53 -63.13
C ASN A 387 1.94 24.05 -63.18
N MET A 388 2.83 24.60 -62.36
CA MET A 388 3.19 26.01 -62.37
C MET A 388 3.75 26.44 -63.73
N MET A 389 4.69 25.68 -64.32
CA MET A 389 5.18 25.96 -65.67
C MET A 389 4.08 25.89 -66.72
N THR A 390 3.13 24.97 -66.57
CA THR A 390 1.98 24.83 -67.47
C THR A 390 1.03 26.02 -67.35
N TYR A 391 0.69 26.45 -66.12
CA TYR A 391 -0.11 27.65 -65.86
C TYR A 391 0.58 28.93 -66.35
N GLN A 392 1.90 29.05 -66.17
CA GLN A 392 2.68 30.16 -66.69
C GLN A 392 2.63 30.21 -68.23
N ARG A 393 2.80 29.07 -68.91
CA ARG A 393 2.68 28.99 -70.38
C ARG A 393 1.27 29.29 -70.86
N ALA A 394 0.24 28.77 -70.18
CA ALA A 394 -1.15 29.05 -70.50
C ALA A 394 -1.47 30.54 -70.35
N PHE A 395 -1.02 31.17 -69.25
CA PHE A 395 -1.17 32.61 -69.03
C PHE A 395 -0.48 33.44 -70.12
N GLN A 396 0.75 33.08 -70.50
CA GLN A 396 1.46 33.74 -71.61
C GLN A 396 0.72 33.59 -72.95
N ALA A 397 0.15 32.41 -73.22
CA ALA A 397 -0.65 32.16 -74.41
C ALA A 397 -1.96 32.98 -74.41
N SER A 398 -2.67 33.03 -73.28
CA SER A 398 -3.87 33.86 -73.10
C SER A 398 -3.56 35.35 -73.25
N ALA A 399 -2.45 35.83 -72.68
CA ALA A 399 -2.03 37.23 -72.82
C ALA A 399 -1.70 37.59 -74.28
N ARG A 400 -1.06 36.68 -75.03
CA ARG A 400 -0.85 36.87 -76.47
C ARG A 400 -2.16 36.84 -77.25
N PHE A 401 -3.10 35.95 -76.91
CA PHE A 401 -4.41 35.90 -77.54
C PHE A 401 -5.20 37.19 -77.32
N ILE A 402 -5.20 37.74 -76.09
CA ILE A 402 -5.80 39.04 -75.78
C ILE A 402 -5.11 40.13 -76.61
N GLY A 403 -3.78 40.13 -76.69
CA GLY A 403 -3.06 41.10 -77.52
C GLY A 403 -3.43 41.02 -79.02
N ILE A 404 -3.67 39.82 -79.55
CA ILE A 404 -4.14 39.62 -80.94
C ILE A 404 -5.60 40.10 -81.08
N VAL A 405 -6.46 39.83 -80.10
CA VAL A 405 -7.85 40.29 -80.10
C VAL A 405 -7.91 41.81 -80.02
N ASP A 406 -7.11 42.45 -79.18
CA ASP A 406 -6.99 43.90 -79.10
C ASP A 406 -6.53 44.48 -80.44
N GLN A 407 -5.51 43.87 -81.09
CA GLN A 407 -5.09 44.29 -82.43
C GLN A 407 -6.20 44.13 -83.48
N MET A 408 -6.96 43.03 -83.44
CA MET A 408 -8.10 42.83 -84.35
C MET A 408 -9.22 43.85 -84.09
N LEU A 409 -9.54 44.15 -82.83
CA LEU A 409 -10.53 45.16 -82.46
C LEU A 409 -10.09 46.56 -82.87
N ASP A 410 -8.82 46.90 -82.66
CA ASP A 410 -8.26 48.20 -83.06
C ASP A 410 -8.27 48.35 -84.58
N THR A 411 -7.97 47.29 -85.33
CA THR A 411 -8.09 47.27 -86.80
C THR A 411 -9.55 47.41 -87.27
N LEU A 412 -10.52 46.83 -86.54
CA LEU A 412 -11.95 46.96 -86.85
C LEU A 412 -12.53 48.34 -86.51
N ILE A 413 -12.02 48.99 -85.46
CA ILE A 413 -12.54 50.27 -84.95
C ILE A 413 -11.85 51.47 -85.62
N ASN A 414 -10.54 51.39 -85.88
CA ASN A 414 -9.72 52.48 -86.43
C ASN A 414 -9.28 52.23 -87.90
N GLY A 415 -9.71 51.13 -88.53
CA GLY A 415 -9.38 50.76 -89.91
C GLY A 415 -10.43 51.09 -90.98
N LEU A 416 -11.38 51.99 -90.68
CA LEU A 416 -12.16 52.77 -91.65
C LEU A 416 -11.78 54.24 -91.49
#